data_AF-A0A7J3B940-F1
#
_entry.id   AF-A0A7J3B940-F1
#
_cell.length_a   1.000
_cell.length_b   1.000
_cell.length_c   1.000
_cell.angle_alpha   90.00
_cell.angle_beta   90.00
_cell.angle_gamma   90.00
#
_symmetry.space_group_name_H-M   'P 1'
#
loop_
_entity.id
_entity.type
_entity.pdbx_description
1 polymer ?
#
loop_
_entity_poly.entity_id
_entity_poly.type
_entity_poly.pdbx_seq_one_letter_code
_entity_poly.pdbx_strand_id
1 'polypeptide(L)'
;MTDLDKRITDLDREASSRVDETLRKINIALKLNVSKLKEKKIPPNIKRLIEWKRALEYWKERYGGPTNDVEFMAERLGVFYEICTQLK
;
A
#
# COMPACT_ATOMS: atom_id res chain seq x y z
N MET A 1 -15.20 -27.16 -4.49
CA MET A 1 -14.86 -25.74 -4.28
C MET A 1 -16.15 -24.97 -4.39
N THR A 2 -16.60 -24.34 -3.30
CA THR A 2 -17.87 -23.60 -3.27
C THR A 2 -17.71 -22.24 -3.95
N ASP A 3 -18.80 -21.61 -4.39
CA ASP A 3 -18.77 -20.25 -4.95
C ASP A 3 -18.19 -19.22 -3.97
N LEU A 4 -18.26 -19.50 -2.67
CA LEU A 4 -17.68 -18.70 -1.60
C LEU A 4 -16.14 -18.76 -1.61
N ASP A 5 -15.56 -19.96 -1.75
CA ASP A 5 -14.09 -20.16 -1.79
C ASP A 5 -13.46 -19.42 -2.98
N LYS A 6 -14.15 -19.46 -4.13
CA LYS A 6 -13.71 -18.76 -5.35
C LYS A 6 -13.74 -17.24 -5.15
N ARG A 7 -14.82 -16.71 -4.56
CA ARG A 7 -14.96 -15.27 -4.30
C ARG A 7 -13.92 -14.75 -3.30
N ILE A 8 -13.58 -15.53 -2.27
CA ILE A 8 -12.50 -15.20 -1.34
C ILE A 8 -11.16 -15.14 -2.07
N THR A 9 -10.87 -16.12 -2.92
CA THR A 9 -9.62 -16.17 -3.71
C THR A 9 -9.50 -14.99 -4.68
N ASP A 10 -10.59 -14.60 -5.34
CA ASP A 10 -10.60 -13.47 -6.26
C ASP A 10 -10.39 -12.13 -5.53
N LEU A 11 -11.00 -11.95 -4.35
CA LEU A 11 -10.81 -10.77 -3.50
C LEU A 11 -9.37 -10.67 -2.97
N ASP A 12 -8.77 -11.79 -2.57
CA ASP A 12 -7.39 -11.87 -2.12
C ASP A 12 -6.39 -11.48 -3.23
N ARG A 13 -6.65 -11.96 -4.45
CA ARG A 13 -5.88 -11.60 -5.64
C ARG A 13 -6.00 -10.11 -5.98
N GLU A 14 -7.20 -9.54 -5.88
CA GLU A 14 -7.42 -8.11 -6.12
C GLU A 14 -6.72 -7.24 -5.07
N ALA A 15 -6.81 -7.59 -3.78
CA ALA A 15 -6.15 -6.88 -2.70
C ALA A 15 -4.62 -6.90 -2.87
N SER A 16 -4.05 -8.06 -3.20
CA SER A 16 -2.61 -8.21 -3.47
C SER A 16 -2.15 -7.38 -4.66
N SER A 17 -2.91 -7.39 -5.77
CA SER A 17 -2.62 -6.59 -6.95
C SER A 17 -2.61 -5.09 -6.65
N ARG A 18 -3.59 -4.61 -5.88
CA ARG A 18 -3.68 -3.20 -5.46
C ARG A 18 -2.51 -2.80 -4.55
N VAL A 19 -2.08 -3.67 -3.64
CA VAL A 19 -0.90 -3.43 -2.80
C VAL A 19 0.37 -3.35 -3.65
N ASP A 20 0.55 -4.27 -4.60
CA ASP A 20 1.70 -4.25 -5.51
C ASP A 20 1.74 -3.01 -6.40
N GLU A 21 0.60 -2.59 -6.94
CA GLU A 21 0.49 -1.36 -7.71
C GLU A 21 0.81 -0.11 -6.85
N THR A 22 0.31 -0.09 -5.61
CA THR A 22 0.55 1.02 -4.67
C THR A 22 2.03 1.08 -4.26
N LEU A 23 2.65 -0.06 -3.94
CA LEU A 23 4.09 -0.15 -3.68
C LEU A 23 4.92 0.32 -4.87
N ARG A 24 4.52 -0.06 -6.10
CA ARG A 24 5.19 0.40 -7.33
C ARG A 24 5.10 1.92 -7.46
N LYS A 25 3.92 2.52 -7.25
CA LYS A 25 3.72 3.99 -7.30
C LYS A 25 4.56 4.71 -6.25
N ILE A 26 4.57 4.23 -5.00
CA ILE A 26 5.39 4.80 -3.93
C ILE A 26 6.88 4.72 -4.27
N ASN A 27 7.35 3.57 -4.77
CA ASN A 27 8.75 3.41 -5.17
C ASN A 27 9.15 4.37 -6.31
N ILE A 28 8.28 4.61 -7.29
CA ILE A 28 8.52 5.61 -8.33
C ILE A 28 8.59 7.01 -7.71
N ALA A 29 7.64 7.39 -6.86
CA ALA A 29 7.62 8.68 -6.20
C ALA A 29 8.88 8.93 -5.34
N LEU A 30 9.34 7.92 -4.60
CA LEU A 30 10.58 8.01 -3.82
C LEU A 30 11.82 8.12 -4.71
N LYS A 31 11.89 7.36 -5.82
CA LYS A 31 12.98 7.45 -6.81
C LYS A 31 13.08 8.86 -7.43
N LEU A 32 11.95 9.45 -7.79
CA LEU A 32 11.89 10.81 -8.35
C LEU A 32 12.27 11.89 -7.33
N ASN A 33 12.15 11.61 -6.03
CA ASN A 33 12.48 12.55 -4.96
C ASN A 33 13.73 12.14 -4.17
N VAL A 34 14.65 11.35 -4.75
CA VAL A 34 15.89 10.88 -4.09
C VAL A 34 16.76 12.03 -3.57
N SER A 35 16.80 13.16 -4.26
CA SER A 35 17.52 14.35 -3.80
C SER A 35 17.01 14.84 -2.43
N LYS A 36 15.68 14.85 -2.25
CA LYS A 36 15.01 15.26 -1.01
C LYS A 36 15.16 14.27 0.15
N LEU A 37 15.56 13.03 -0.14
CA LEU A 37 15.90 12.03 0.88
C LEU A 37 17.28 12.27 1.51
N LYS A 38 18.16 12.99 0.82
CA LYS A 38 19.52 13.34 1.31
C LYS A 38 19.57 14.68 2.03
N GLU A 39 18.47 15.41 2.04
CA GLU A 39 18.35 16.68 2.76
C GLU A 39 18.40 16.45 4.28
N LYS A 40 18.93 17.43 5.03
CA LYS A 40 19.02 17.39 6.50
C LYS A 40 17.65 17.21 7.17
N LYS A 41 16.57 17.57 6.49
CA LYS A 41 15.19 17.39 6.94
C LYS A 41 14.32 16.88 5.79
N ILE A 42 13.87 15.63 5.90
CA ILE A 42 13.00 15.02 4.90
C ILE A 42 11.62 15.71 4.92
N PRO A 43 11.06 16.10 3.76
CA PRO A 43 9.72 16.65 3.66
C PRO A 43 8.64 15.73 4.26
N PRO A 44 7.63 16.26 4.99
CA PRO A 44 6.61 15.45 5.66
C PRO A 44 5.83 14.49 4.74
N ASN A 45 5.59 14.90 3.49
CA ASN A 45 4.95 14.06 2.47
C ASN A 45 5.82 12.85 2.07
N ILE A 46 7.13 13.04 1.94
CA ILE A 46 8.08 11.95 1.66
C ILE A 46 8.19 11.02 2.85
N LYS A 47 8.18 11.57 4.07
CA LYS A 47 8.15 10.77 5.30
C LYS A 47 6.90 9.86 5.34
N ARG A 48 5.72 10.40 5.01
CA ARG A 48 4.48 9.62 4.89
C ARG A 48 4.58 8.53 3.82
N LEU A 49 5.19 8.81 2.66
CA LEU A 49 5.41 7.79 1.62
C LEU A 49 6.30 6.64 2.11
N ILE A 50 7.34 6.94 2.89
CA ILE A 50 8.21 5.92 3.49
C ILE A 50 7.44 5.09 4.52
N GLU A 51 6.60 5.72 5.35
CA GLU A 51 5.74 5.03 6.33
C GLU A 51 4.74 4.10 5.63
N TRP A 52 4.08 4.58 4.56
CA TRP A 52 3.19 3.77 3.73
C TRP A 52 3.89 2.62 3.04
N LYS A 53 5.10 2.85 2.50
CA LYS A 53 5.92 1.79 1.91
C LYS A 53 6.19 0.69 2.93
N ARG A 54 6.64 1.05 4.13
CA ARG A 54 6.92 0.09 5.22
C ARG A 54 5.67 -0.67 5.64
N ALA A 55 4.52 -0.01 5.74
CA ALA A 55 3.26 -0.65 6.10
C ALA A 55 2.82 -1.67 5.04
N LEU A 56 2.96 -1.35 3.76
CA LEU A 56 2.60 -2.24 2.65
C LEU A 56 3.61 -3.38 2.46
N GLU A 57 4.91 -3.13 2.68
CA GLU A 57 5.95 -4.17 2.67
C GLU A 57 5.76 -5.15 3.85
N TYR A 58 5.53 -4.62 5.06
CA TYR A 58 5.16 -5.43 6.22
C TYR A 58 3.89 -6.23 5.96
N TRP A 59 2.90 -5.62 5.30
CA TRP A 59 1.69 -6.34 4.93
C TRP A 59 1.99 -7.49 3.97
N LYS A 60 2.81 -7.26 2.94
CA LYS A 60 3.19 -8.29 1.97
C LYS A 60 4.01 -9.42 2.60
N GLU A 61 4.88 -9.11 3.55
CA GLU A 61 5.65 -10.11 4.30
C GLU A 61 4.80 -10.93 5.28
N ARG A 62 3.82 -10.29 5.95
CA ARG A 62 2.96 -10.93 6.96
C ARG A 62 1.73 -11.64 6.38
N TYR A 63 1.12 -11.05 5.36
CA TYR A 63 -0.18 -11.42 4.81
C TYR A 63 -0.11 -11.86 3.34
N GLY A 64 1.10 -12.10 2.81
CA GLY A 64 1.27 -13.04 1.68
C GLY A 64 0.88 -14.49 2.04
N GLY A 65 0.29 -14.73 3.21
CA GLY A 65 -0.37 -15.95 3.68
C GLY A 65 -1.85 -15.68 4.04
N PRO A 66 -2.65 -16.74 4.29
CA PRO A 66 -4.10 -16.78 4.07
C PRO A 66 -4.93 -15.70 4.81
N THR A 67 -5.51 -14.79 4.01
CA THR A 67 -6.94 -14.39 3.94
C THR A 67 -7.72 -14.05 5.23
N ASN A 68 -7.14 -13.36 6.21
CA ASN A 68 -7.95 -12.85 7.34
C ASN A 68 -7.94 -11.33 7.58
N ASP A 69 -7.32 -10.50 6.72
CA ASP A 69 -7.23 -9.04 6.95
C ASP A 69 -7.55 -8.17 5.72
N VAL A 70 -8.45 -8.63 4.85
CA VAL A 70 -8.88 -7.87 3.66
C VAL A 70 -9.72 -6.63 4.04
N GLU A 71 -10.60 -6.74 5.05
CA GLU A 71 -11.44 -5.62 5.51
C GLU A 71 -10.61 -4.53 6.19
N PHE A 72 -9.65 -4.91 7.03
CA PHE A 72 -8.71 -3.99 7.68
C PHE A 72 -7.86 -3.22 6.65
N MET A 73 -7.49 -3.88 5.55
CA MET A 73 -6.74 -3.24 4.46
C MET A 73 -7.60 -2.36 3.56
N ALA A 74 -8.85 -2.72 3.31
CA ALA A 74 -9.78 -1.85 2.57
C ALA A 74 -9.96 -0.51 3.30
N GLU A 75 -10.09 -0.55 4.64
CA GLU A 75 -10.17 0.65 5.48
C GLU A 75 -8.88 1.49 5.40
N ARG A 76 -7.70 0.87 5.54
CA ARG A 76 -6.42 1.59 5.42
C ARG A 76 -6.17 2.16 4.03
N LEU A 77 -6.46 1.41 2.97
CA LEU A 77 -6.32 1.89 1.59
C LEU A 77 -7.29 3.04 1.31
N GLY A 78 -8.51 3.00 1.86
CA GLY A 78 -9.46 4.12 1.80
C GLY A 78 -8.85 5.42 2.32
N VAL A 79 -8.22 5.37 3.50
CA VAL A 79 -7.52 6.52 4.11
C VAL A 79 -6.34 6.99 3.24
N PHE A 80 -5.60 6.08 2.59
CA PHE A 80 -4.53 6.44 1.66
C PHE A 80 -5.05 7.22 0.44
N TYR A 81 -6.13 6.75 -0.18
CA TYR A 81 -6.74 7.42 -1.34
C TYR A 81 -7.30 8.81 -0.98
N GLU A 82 -7.85 8.98 0.22
CA GLU A 82 -8.26 10.27 0.78
C GLU A 82 -7.07 11.24 0.91
N ILE A 83 -5.93 10.77 1.43
CA ILE A 83 -4.72 11.60 1.53
C ILE A 83 -4.21 11.98 0.13
N CYS A 84 -4.24 11.06 -0.84
CA CYS A 84 -3.83 11.34 -2.21
C CYS A 84 -4.74 12.35 -2.93
N THR A 85 -6.04 12.39 -2.61
CA THR A 85 -6.99 13.35 -3.20
C THR A 85 -6.82 14.75 -2.62
N GLN A 86 -6.42 14.87 -1.36
CA GLN A 86 -6.08 16.15 -0.70
C GLN A 86 -4.72 16.74 -1.14
N LEU A 87 -3.93 16.01 -1.92
CA LEU A 87 -2.66 16.47 -2.48
C LEU A 87 -2.80 17.11 -3.88
N LYS A 88 -4.03 17.29 -4.38
CA LYS A 88 -4.34 18.16 -5.53
C LYS A 88 -4.45 19.61 -5.08
#